data_AF-A0A0M2PQT2-F1
#
_entry.id   AF-A0A0M2PQT2-F1
#
_cell.length_a   1.000
_cell.length_b   1.000
_cell.length_c   1.000
_cell.angle_alpha   90.00
_cell.angle_beta   90.00
_cell.angle_gamma   90.00
#
_symmetry.space_group_name_H-M   'P 1'
#
loop_
_entity.id
_entity.type
_entity.pdbx_description
1 polymer ?
#
loop_
_entity_poly.entity_id
_entity_poly.type
_entity_poly.pdbx_seq_one_letter_code
_entity_poly.pdbx_strand_id
1 'polypeptide(L)'
;METIINQVFWLWVPLSFLPVWLRIAIVTYFGMIIARPLLVGLLPKLIGWFSLLSKKAIELLSYPLMVWIHRHLTNRRLAGCHDIPAWVDFLEDTCAILLKGFSKTEVLARRKTRHKVRLKRTFRIAAFVLAILLPLAIINNPTQAYSKTWHKFDAWVMKEKVQKTLGFEMPQLPGKLLETVESINPKELQLKEEYNEGGNIRATPSLNGKVVAEINTGETITYLDEEATDDKGITWLKVETESGTQGWISERIVEKT
;
A
#
# COMPACT_ATOMS: atom_id res chain seq x y z
N MET A 1 21.60 -5.33 23.24
CA MET A 1 22.34 -4.83 22.06
C MET A 1 21.36 -4.04 21.21
N GLU A 2 21.53 -2.73 21.08
CA GLU A 2 20.70 -1.96 20.16
C GLU A 2 20.92 -2.51 18.75
N THR A 3 19.83 -2.85 18.07
CA THR A 3 19.92 -3.29 16.68
C THR A 3 20.26 -2.08 15.81
N ILE A 4 20.96 -2.29 14.68
CA ILE A 4 21.22 -1.24 13.68
C ILE A 4 19.91 -0.52 13.27
N ILE A 5 18.79 -1.25 13.31
CA ILE A 5 17.46 -0.73 13.05
C ILE A 5 17.03 0.32 14.08
N ASN A 6 17.32 0.13 15.38
CA ASN A 6 17.02 1.11 16.43
C ASN A 6 17.83 2.40 16.26
N GLN A 7 19.08 2.29 15.80
CA GLN A 7 19.93 3.46 15.49
C GLN A 7 19.37 4.30 14.34
N VAL A 8 18.72 3.67 13.35
CA VAL A 8 18.03 4.41 12.28
C VAL A 8 16.84 5.19 12.81
N PHE A 9 16.10 4.65 13.78
CA PHE A 9 14.96 5.34 14.39
C PHE A 9 15.36 6.50 15.31
N TRP A 10 16.58 6.53 15.84
CA TRP A 10 17.09 7.71 16.53
C TRP A 10 17.14 8.97 15.64
N LEU A 11 17.28 8.81 14.31
CA LEU A 11 17.21 9.93 13.36
C LEU A 11 15.81 10.56 13.29
N TRP A 12 14.77 9.85 13.73
CA TRP A 12 13.40 10.35 13.76
C TRP A 12 13.10 11.22 14.98
N VAL A 13 13.88 11.12 16.05
CA VAL A 13 13.74 11.94 17.26
C VAL A 13 13.89 13.44 16.96
N PRO A 14 14.98 13.95 16.33
CA PRO A 14 15.05 15.37 16.01
C PRO A 14 14.03 15.80 14.94
N LEU A 15 13.64 14.86 14.05
CA LEU A 15 12.68 15.12 12.98
C LEU A 15 11.26 15.31 13.51
N SER A 16 10.96 14.75 14.67
CA SER A 16 9.65 14.78 15.30
C SER A 16 9.26 16.17 15.83
N PHE A 17 10.27 17.00 16.15
CA PHE A 17 10.09 18.40 16.54
C PHE A 17 9.75 19.33 15.37
N LEU A 18 9.89 18.84 14.14
CA LEU A 18 9.63 19.64 12.95
C LEU A 18 8.15 19.61 12.56
N PRO A 19 7.62 20.67 11.93
CA PRO A 19 6.30 20.65 11.33
C PRO A 19 6.12 19.47 10.36
N VAL A 20 4.89 18.93 10.30
CA VAL A 20 4.55 17.75 9.49
C VAL A 20 4.99 17.91 8.03
N TRP A 21 4.76 19.08 7.44
CA TRP A 21 5.12 19.37 6.05
C TRP A 21 6.64 19.32 5.80
N LEU A 22 7.44 19.83 6.75
CA LEU A 22 8.89 19.86 6.63
C LEU A 22 9.47 18.45 6.78
N ARG A 23 8.90 17.65 7.68
CA ARG A 23 9.24 16.24 7.85
C ARG A 23 8.94 15.41 6.60
N ILE A 24 7.77 15.59 5.98
CA ILE A 24 7.45 14.97 4.68
C ILE A 24 8.51 15.36 3.64
N ALA A 25 8.83 16.64 3.53
CA ALA A 25 9.80 17.14 2.56
C ALA A 25 11.18 16.49 2.74
N ILE A 26 11.65 16.41 3.99
CA ILE A 26 12.95 15.82 4.34
C ILE A 26 12.96 14.33 4.01
N VAL A 27 11.95 13.56 4.47
CA VAL A 27 11.90 12.11 4.25
C VAL A 27 11.79 11.76 2.77
N THR A 28 10.96 12.49 2.02
CA THR A 28 10.82 12.28 0.57
C THR A 28 12.11 12.61 -0.18
N TYR A 29 12.79 13.71 0.18
CA TYR A 29 14.06 14.09 -0.43
C TYR A 29 15.17 13.07 -0.17
N PHE A 30 15.38 12.66 1.08
CA PHE A 30 16.37 11.65 1.42
C PHE A 30 16.02 10.27 0.87
N GLY A 31 14.75 9.88 0.91
CA GLY A 31 14.25 8.65 0.30
C GLY A 31 14.57 8.58 -1.19
N MET A 32 14.37 9.68 -1.92
CA MET A 32 14.77 9.79 -3.32
C MET A 32 16.29 9.68 -3.50
N ILE A 33 17.10 10.37 -2.68
CA ILE A 33 18.56 10.28 -2.75
C ILE A 33 19.05 8.84 -2.55
N ILE A 34 18.49 8.13 -1.57
CA ILE A 34 18.83 6.73 -1.27
C ILE A 34 18.34 5.80 -2.39
N ALA A 35 17.17 6.07 -2.98
CA ALA A 35 16.64 5.30 -4.11
C ALA A 35 17.46 5.49 -5.40
N ARG A 36 18.17 6.61 -5.55
CA ARG A 36 18.94 6.95 -6.76
C ARG A 36 19.96 5.87 -7.20
N PRO A 37 20.89 5.38 -6.37
CA PRO A 37 21.83 4.32 -6.77
C PRO A 37 21.08 3.05 -7.21
N LEU A 38 19.94 2.75 -6.57
CA LEU A 38 19.10 1.61 -6.92
C LEU A 38 18.43 1.82 -8.30
N LEU A 39 17.80 2.96 -8.53
CA LEU A 39 17.09 3.26 -9.78
C LEU A 39 18.02 3.49 -10.98
N VAL A 40 19.16 4.15 -10.79
CA VAL A 40 20.08 4.50 -11.89
C VAL A 40 21.16 3.44 -12.12
N GLY A 41 21.53 2.70 -11.07
CA GLY A 41 22.61 1.71 -11.10
C GLY A 41 22.12 0.28 -11.20
N LEU A 42 21.26 -0.14 -10.26
CA LEU A 42 20.80 -1.52 -10.14
C LEU A 42 19.70 -1.86 -11.16
N LEU A 43 18.69 -0.99 -11.30
CA LEU A 43 17.50 -1.25 -12.12
C LEU A 43 17.83 -1.58 -13.60
N PRO A 44 18.70 -0.85 -14.32
CA PRO A 44 19.03 -1.20 -15.70
C PRO A 44 19.76 -2.54 -15.81
N LYS A 45 20.57 -2.90 -14.79
CA LYS A 45 21.23 -4.21 -14.75
C LYS A 45 20.20 -5.32 -14.53
N LEU A 46 19.27 -5.13 -13.60
CA LEU A 46 18.19 -6.08 -13.36
C LEU A 46 17.32 -6.28 -14.60
N ILE A 47 16.96 -5.19 -15.29
CA ILE A 47 16.22 -5.25 -16.57
C ILE A 47 17.02 -6.04 -17.61
N GLY A 48 18.33 -5.79 -17.74
CA GLY A 48 19.19 -6.54 -18.66
C GLY A 48 19.26 -8.03 -18.32
N TRP A 49 19.44 -8.37 -17.05
CA TRP A 49 19.45 -9.76 -16.56
C TRP A 49 18.12 -10.46 -16.79
N PHE A 50 17.01 -9.80 -16.44
CA PHE A 50 15.67 -10.30 -16.65
C PHE A 50 15.43 -10.56 -18.14
N SER A 51 15.78 -9.59 -19.00
CA SER A 51 15.66 -9.72 -20.44
C SER A 51 16.42 -10.93 -21.01
N LEU A 52 17.64 -11.17 -20.51
CA LEU A 52 18.45 -12.31 -20.91
C LEU A 52 17.88 -13.64 -20.40
N LEU A 53 17.39 -13.67 -19.16
CA LEU A 53 16.73 -14.83 -18.58
C LEU A 53 15.45 -15.18 -19.34
N SER A 54 14.59 -14.19 -19.60
CA SER A 54 13.33 -14.36 -20.34
C SER A 54 13.58 -14.83 -21.77
N LYS A 55 14.62 -14.30 -22.45
CA LYS A 55 15.00 -14.77 -23.78
C LYS A 55 15.38 -16.26 -23.77
N LYS A 56 16.27 -16.66 -22.87
CA LYS A 56 16.68 -18.07 -22.73
C LYS A 56 15.51 -18.97 -22.35
N ALA A 57 14.63 -18.51 -21.47
CA ALA A 57 13.43 -19.25 -21.09
C ALA A 57 12.50 -19.48 -22.29
N ILE A 58 12.30 -18.46 -23.13
CA ILE A 58 11.49 -18.60 -24.35
C ILE A 58 12.16 -19.57 -25.33
N GLU A 59 13.47 -19.45 -25.59
CA GLU A 59 14.19 -20.39 -26.48
C GLU A 59 14.12 -21.84 -25.98
N LEU A 60 14.23 -22.04 -24.66
CA LEU A 60 14.16 -23.37 -24.03
C LEU A 60 12.74 -23.96 -24.10
N LEU A 61 11.70 -23.14 -23.90
CA LEU A 61 10.31 -23.58 -23.91
C LEU A 61 9.74 -23.71 -25.33
N SER A 62 10.15 -22.84 -26.26
CA SER A 62 9.61 -22.81 -27.62
C SER A 62 9.98 -24.07 -28.41
N TYR A 63 11.19 -24.60 -28.24
CA TYR A 63 11.64 -25.77 -28.99
C TYR A 63 10.81 -27.04 -28.72
N PRO A 64 10.66 -27.53 -27.46
CA PRO A 64 9.85 -28.71 -27.18
C PRO A 64 8.37 -28.48 -27.53
N LEU A 65 7.87 -27.25 -27.34
CA LEU A 65 6.51 -26.88 -27.72
C LEU A 65 6.29 -26.99 -29.24
N MET A 66 7.21 -26.46 -30.06
CA MET A 66 7.14 -26.54 -31.52
C MET A 66 7.23 -27.98 -32.02
N VAL A 67 8.05 -28.82 -31.40
CA VAL A 67 8.10 -30.27 -31.71
C VAL A 67 6.77 -30.94 -31.39
N TRP A 68 6.14 -30.60 -30.26
CA TRP A 68 4.82 -31.11 -29.90
C TRP A 68 3.73 -30.65 -30.87
N ILE A 69 3.69 -29.36 -31.22
CA ILE A 69 2.77 -28.80 -32.23
C ILE A 69 2.97 -29.50 -33.57
N HIS A 70 4.21 -29.69 -34.01
CA HIS A 70 4.52 -30.39 -35.25
C HIS A 70 3.95 -31.80 -35.28
N ARG A 71 4.17 -32.60 -34.21
CA ARG A 71 3.59 -33.95 -34.09
C ARG A 71 2.07 -33.92 -34.14
N HIS A 72 1.45 -32.98 -33.43
CA HIS A 72 0.00 -32.83 -33.41
C HIS A 72 -0.57 -32.48 -34.80
N LEU A 73 0.03 -31.52 -35.49
CA LEU A 73 -0.36 -31.13 -36.85
C LEU A 73 -0.14 -32.25 -37.87
N THR A 74 0.90 -33.07 -37.70
CA THR A 74 1.13 -34.25 -38.55
C THR A 74 0.04 -35.30 -38.35
N ASN A 75 -0.39 -35.57 -37.11
CA ASN A 75 -1.51 -36.47 -36.84
C ASN A 75 -2.82 -35.96 -37.47
N ARG A 76 -3.08 -34.64 -37.43
CA ARG A 76 -4.25 -34.02 -38.08
C ARG A 76 -4.20 -34.16 -39.60
N ARG A 77 -3.03 -33.97 -40.20
CA ARG A 77 -2.81 -34.16 -41.65
C ARG A 77 -3.05 -35.60 -42.08
N LEU A 78 -2.58 -36.58 -41.30
CA LEU A 78 -2.87 -38.00 -41.55
C LEU A 78 -4.37 -38.33 -41.45
N ALA A 79 -5.12 -37.61 -40.62
CA ALA A 79 -6.58 -37.70 -40.54
C ALA A 79 -7.33 -36.90 -41.64
N GLY A 80 -6.63 -36.37 -42.64
CA GLY A 80 -7.20 -35.64 -43.78
C GLY A 80 -7.42 -34.13 -43.56
N CYS A 81 -7.16 -33.60 -42.36
CA CYS A 81 -7.29 -32.18 -42.06
C CYS A 81 -5.99 -31.42 -42.34
N HIS A 82 -5.99 -30.54 -43.35
CA HIS A 82 -4.80 -29.81 -43.79
C HIS A 82 -4.70 -28.37 -43.25
N ASP A 83 -5.76 -27.87 -42.60
CA ASP A 83 -5.82 -26.49 -42.10
C ASP A 83 -4.97 -26.30 -40.83
N ILE A 84 -4.12 -25.28 -40.85
CA ILE A 84 -3.33 -24.83 -39.70
C ILE A 84 -4.25 -24.03 -38.78
N PRO A 85 -4.38 -24.39 -37.50
CA PRO A 85 -5.17 -23.61 -36.56
C PRO A 85 -4.55 -22.22 -36.33
N ALA A 86 -5.38 -21.17 -36.36
CA ALA A 86 -4.95 -19.80 -36.13
C ALA A 86 -4.22 -19.56 -34.78
N TRP A 87 -4.48 -20.41 -33.77
CA TRP A 87 -3.79 -20.32 -32.48
C TRP A 87 -2.29 -20.69 -32.59
N VAL A 88 -1.90 -21.51 -33.57
CA VAL A 88 -0.51 -21.90 -33.81
C VAL A 88 0.27 -20.71 -34.36
N ASP A 89 -0.28 -20.03 -35.36
CA ASP A 89 0.32 -18.82 -35.95
C ASP A 89 0.42 -17.70 -34.89
N PHE A 90 -0.64 -17.50 -34.11
CA PHE A 90 -0.63 -16.55 -32.99
C PHE A 90 0.48 -16.85 -31.97
N LEU A 91 0.73 -18.13 -31.69
CA LEU A 91 1.76 -18.53 -30.75
C LEU A 91 3.17 -18.28 -31.30
N GLU A 92 3.41 -18.60 -32.58
CA GLU A 92 4.67 -18.32 -33.26
C GLU A 92 4.98 -16.82 -33.28
N ASP A 93 3.99 -16.00 -33.68
CA ASP A 93 4.10 -14.54 -33.69
C ASP A 93 4.37 -13.99 -32.30
N THR A 94 3.69 -14.51 -31.27
CA THR A 94 3.89 -14.10 -29.88
C THR A 94 5.32 -14.40 -29.42
N CYS A 95 5.84 -15.60 -29.69
CA CYS A 95 7.23 -15.95 -29.39
C CYS A 95 8.22 -15.03 -30.12
N ALA A 96 7.99 -14.75 -31.40
CA ALA A 96 8.85 -13.87 -32.20
C ALA A 96 8.84 -12.41 -31.68
N ILE A 97 7.67 -11.87 -31.35
CA ILE A 97 7.52 -10.53 -30.77
C ILE A 97 8.23 -10.43 -29.43
N LEU A 98 8.06 -11.44 -28.55
CA LEU A 98 8.72 -11.46 -27.25
C LEU A 98 10.24 -11.52 -27.37
N LEU A 99 10.78 -12.40 -28.22
CA LEU A 99 12.23 -12.50 -28.47
C LEU A 99 12.81 -11.19 -29.04
N LYS A 100 12.08 -10.54 -29.97
CA LYS A 100 12.45 -9.23 -30.53
C LYS A 100 12.38 -8.13 -29.47
N GLY A 101 11.37 -8.17 -28.60
CA GLY A 101 11.23 -7.27 -27.47
C GLY A 101 12.42 -7.38 -26.51
N PHE A 102 12.71 -8.60 -26.04
CA PHE A 102 13.79 -8.88 -25.10
C PHE A 102 15.18 -8.58 -25.68
N SER A 103 15.44 -8.88 -26.95
CA SER A 103 16.71 -8.50 -27.57
C SER A 103 16.88 -6.97 -27.65
N LYS A 104 15.81 -6.22 -27.95
CA LYS A 104 15.83 -4.75 -27.96
C LYS A 104 16.05 -4.16 -26.57
N THR A 105 15.37 -4.68 -25.54
CA THR A 105 15.53 -4.22 -24.15
C THR A 105 16.92 -4.54 -23.61
N GLU A 106 17.50 -5.69 -23.98
CA GLU A 106 18.89 -6.02 -23.65
C GLU A 106 19.88 -5.00 -24.23
N VAL A 107 19.73 -4.65 -25.51
CA VAL A 107 20.57 -3.64 -26.17
C VAL A 107 20.42 -2.26 -25.50
N LEU A 108 19.20 -1.88 -25.12
CA LEU A 108 18.93 -0.63 -24.41
C LEU A 108 19.51 -0.63 -22.99
N ALA A 109 19.43 -1.75 -22.27
CA ALA A 109 20.03 -1.91 -20.94
C ALA A 109 21.57 -1.88 -20.99
N ARG A 110 22.17 -2.46 -22.04
CA ARG A 110 23.63 -2.46 -22.28
C ARG A 110 24.17 -1.14 -22.81
N ARG A 111 23.36 -0.35 -23.55
CA ARG A 111 23.71 1.03 -23.90
C ARG A 111 23.90 1.80 -22.59
N LYS A 112 25.15 1.85 -22.12
CA LYS A 112 25.59 2.69 -21.00
C LYS A 112 24.86 4.00 -21.12
N THR A 113 24.20 4.40 -20.05
CA THR A 113 23.55 5.70 -19.86
C THR A 113 24.53 6.80 -20.26
N ARG A 114 24.64 7.15 -21.56
CA ARG A 114 25.56 8.19 -22.08
C ARG A 114 25.31 9.52 -21.40
N HIS A 115 24.13 9.65 -20.81
CA HIS A 115 23.66 10.79 -20.04
C HIS A 115 23.68 10.54 -18.52
N LYS A 116 24.60 9.75 -17.95
CA LYS A 116 24.72 9.59 -16.48
C LYS A 116 24.69 10.94 -15.75
N VAL A 117 25.40 11.95 -16.27
CA VAL A 117 25.44 13.29 -15.65
C VAL A 117 24.07 13.99 -15.75
N ARG A 118 23.43 13.99 -16.93
CA ARG A 118 22.09 14.56 -17.13
C ARG A 118 21.04 13.86 -16.25
N LEU A 119 21.02 12.53 -16.23
CA LEU A 119 20.10 11.74 -15.42
C LEU A 119 20.28 11.99 -13.91
N LYS A 120 21.54 12.12 -13.46
CA LYS A 120 21.83 12.52 -12.07
C LYS A 120 21.33 13.93 -11.75
N ARG A 121 21.36 14.85 -12.72
CA ARG A 121 20.85 16.22 -12.57
C ARG A 121 19.33 16.23 -12.56
N THR A 122 18.67 15.56 -13.50
CA THR A 122 17.20 15.49 -13.55
C THR A 122 16.62 14.82 -12.33
N PHE A 123 17.26 13.76 -11.82
CA PHE A 123 16.82 13.08 -10.60
C PHE A 123 16.91 14.00 -9.37
N ARG A 124 17.97 14.79 -9.24
CA ARG A 124 18.08 15.76 -8.14
C ARG A 124 17.00 16.84 -8.23
N ILE A 125 16.78 17.39 -9.42
CA ILE A 125 15.72 18.39 -9.65
C ILE A 125 14.34 17.78 -9.32
N ALA A 126 14.06 16.57 -9.81
CA ALA A 126 12.82 15.87 -9.53
C ALA A 126 12.63 15.60 -8.02
N ALA A 127 13.69 15.23 -7.31
CA ALA A 127 13.65 15.04 -5.86
C ALA A 127 13.31 16.35 -5.13
N PHE A 128 13.91 17.48 -5.52
CA PHE A 128 13.56 18.79 -4.94
C PHE A 128 12.11 19.19 -5.24
N VAL A 129 11.67 19.00 -6.48
CA VAL A 129 10.29 19.32 -6.88
C VAL A 129 9.29 18.47 -6.10
N LEU A 130 9.52 17.15 -6.00
CA LEU A 130 8.66 16.24 -5.23
C LEU A 130 8.67 16.57 -3.74
N ALA A 131 9.81 16.92 -3.16
CA ALA A 131 9.93 17.32 -1.76
C ALA A 131 9.12 18.59 -1.43
N ILE A 132 8.81 19.43 -2.42
CA ILE A 132 7.96 20.61 -2.27
C ILE A 132 6.49 20.26 -2.58
N LEU A 133 6.23 19.52 -3.66
CA LEU A 133 4.88 19.20 -4.11
C LEU A 133 4.14 18.20 -3.21
N LEU A 134 4.82 17.19 -2.67
CA LEU A 134 4.18 16.16 -1.84
C LEU A 134 3.63 16.72 -0.51
N PRO A 135 4.36 17.55 0.26
CA PRO A 135 3.79 18.20 1.43
C PRO A 135 2.57 19.06 1.08
N LEU A 136 2.65 19.86 0.00
CA LEU A 136 1.52 20.68 -0.45
C LEU A 136 0.30 19.83 -0.81
N ALA A 137 0.50 18.71 -1.50
CA ALA A 137 -0.57 17.80 -1.88
C ALA A 137 -1.24 17.16 -0.65
N ILE A 138 -0.45 16.74 0.34
CA ILE A 138 -0.96 16.09 1.56
C ILE A 138 -1.74 17.08 2.43
N ILE A 139 -1.22 18.30 2.61
CA ILE A 139 -1.88 19.34 3.40
C ILE A 139 -3.20 19.76 2.74
N ASN A 140 -3.22 19.91 1.42
CA ASN A 140 -4.40 20.37 0.70
C ASN A 140 -5.46 19.27 0.55
N ASN A 141 -5.08 17.99 0.59
CA ASN A 141 -5.98 16.86 0.39
C ASN A 141 -5.71 15.73 1.41
N PRO A 142 -6.10 15.89 2.69
CA PRO A 142 -5.80 14.91 3.73
C PRO A 142 -6.59 13.59 3.59
N THR A 143 -7.72 13.59 2.89
CA THR A 143 -8.59 12.40 2.74
C THR A 143 -8.12 11.42 1.68
N GLN A 144 -7.17 11.80 0.83
CA GLN A 144 -6.67 10.98 -0.26
C GLN A 144 -5.83 9.80 0.24
N ALA A 145 -5.77 8.73 -0.56
CA ALA A 145 -5.05 7.50 -0.20
C ALA A 145 -3.57 7.74 0.15
N TYR A 146 -2.87 8.58 -0.63
CA TYR A 146 -1.45 8.89 -0.37
C TYR A 146 -1.25 9.63 0.96
N SER A 147 -2.14 10.57 1.31
CA SER A 147 -2.10 11.29 2.58
C SER A 147 -2.30 10.34 3.74
N LYS A 148 -3.31 9.47 3.66
CA LYS A 148 -3.56 8.41 4.67
C LYS A 148 -2.37 7.48 4.84
N THR A 149 -1.74 7.04 3.74
CA THR A 149 -0.55 6.17 3.83
C THR A 149 0.62 6.85 4.56
N TRP A 150 0.83 8.15 4.31
CA TRP A 150 1.85 8.91 5.01
C TRP A 150 1.52 9.03 6.50
N HIS A 151 0.31 9.43 6.86
CA HIS A 151 -0.10 9.58 8.27
C HIS A 151 -0.03 8.26 9.03
N LYS A 152 -0.42 7.14 8.42
CA LYS A 152 -0.30 5.81 9.02
C LYS A 152 1.16 5.43 9.27
N PHE A 153 2.03 5.65 8.29
CA PHE A 153 3.46 5.40 8.44
C PHE A 153 4.06 6.28 9.55
N ASP A 154 3.74 7.57 9.54
CA ASP A 154 4.25 8.53 10.50
C ASP A 154 3.80 8.22 11.94
N ALA A 155 2.53 7.89 12.12
CA ALA A 155 1.99 7.46 13.42
C ALA A 155 2.64 6.17 13.90
N TRP A 156 2.86 5.19 13.00
CA TRP A 156 3.56 3.95 13.33
C TRP A 156 5.00 4.20 13.78
N VAL A 157 5.76 5.04 13.05
CA VAL A 157 7.14 5.38 13.45
C VAL A 157 7.16 6.06 14.82
N MET A 158 6.28 7.04 15.05
CA MET A 158 6.27 7.79 16.30
C MET A 158 5.83 6.95 17.50
N LYS A 159 4.70 6.25 17.40
CA LYS A 159 4.14 5.48 18.52
C LYS A 159 4.94 4.19 18.78
N GLU A 160 5.14 3.38 17.76
CA GLU A 160 5.71 2.03 17.95
C GLU A 160 7.24 2.06 18.04
N LYS A 161 7.90 2.94 17.29
CA LYS A 161 9.37 2.97 17.23
C LYS A 161 9.98 4.01 18.16
N VAL A 162 9.57 5.27 18.06
CA VAL A 162 10.17 6.33 18.89
C VAL A 162 9.71 6.23 20.36
N GLN A 163 8.41 6.16 20.60
CA GLN A 163 7.90 6.13 21.98
C GLN A 163 8.13 4.76 22.64
N LYS A 164 7.64 3.67 22.04
CA LYS A 164 7.68 2.34 22.67
C LYS A 164 9.06 1.66 22.62
N THR A 165 9.82 1.80 21.53
CA THR A 165 11.13 1.13 21.39
C THR A 165 12.28 1.95 21.95
N LEU A 166 12.28 3.28 21.78
CA LEU A 166 13.35 4.16 22.26
C LEU A 166 13.04 4.81 23.62
N GLY A 167 11.81 4.70 24.14
CA GLY A 167 11.41 5.29 25.42
C GLY A 167 11.39 6.82 25.40
N PHE A 168 11.33 7.45 24.22
CA PHE A 168 11.35 8.90 24.10
C PHE A 168 9.94 9.47 24.22
N GLU A 169 9.67 10.18 25.32
CA GLU A 169 8.43 10.91 25.51
C GLU A 169 8.46 12.21 24.70
N MET A 170 7.53 12.28 23.75
CA MET A 170 7.39 13.41 22.84
C MET A 170 6.70 14.58 23.53
N PRO A 171 7.22 15.83 23.43
CA PRO A 171 6.44 16.99 23.83
C PRO A 171 5.19 17.08 22.96
N GLN A 172 4.04 17.34 23.60
CA GLN A 172 2.74 17.30 22.93
C GLN A 172 2.73 18.22 21.70
N LEU A 173 2.46 17.61 20.54
CA LEU A 173 2.29 18.32 19.27
C LEU A 173 1.23 19.42 19.43
N PRO A 174 1.37 20.58 18.76
CA PRO A 174 0.40 21.66 18.86
C PRO A 174 -1.00 21.14 18.49
N GLY A 175 -1.98 21.42 19.36
CA GLY A 175 -3.27 20.70 19.50
C GLY A 175 -4.08 20.43 18.23
N LYS A 176 -3.88 21.19 17.15
CA LYS A 176 -4.56 20.97 15.86
C LYS A 176 -4.21 19.65 15.16
N LEU A 177 -3.02 19.09 15.42
CA LEU A 177 -2.61 17.79 14.89
C LEU A 177 -3.14 16.62 15.73
N LEU A 178 -3.34 16.81 17.04
CA LEU A 178 -3.95 15.80 17.91
C LEU A 178 -5.41 15.57 17.52
N GLU A 179 -6.18 16.64 17.28
CA GLU A 179 -7.57 16.54 16.79
C GLU A 179 -7.65 15.78 15.45
N THR A 180 -6.68 16.00 14.55
CA THR A 180 -6.65 15.32 13.24
C THR A 180 -6.17 13.87 13.37
N VAL A 181 -5.31 13.54 14.33
CA VAL A 181 -4.84 12.16 14.56
C VAL A 181 -5.86 11.35 15.36
N GLU A 182 -6.62 11.98 16.27
CA GLU A 182 -7.76 11.38 16.98
C GLU A 182 -8.96 11.11 16.06
N SER A 183 -9.11 11.85 14.96
CA SER A 183 -10.07 11.51 13.89
C SER A 183 -9.55 10.46 12.90
N ILE A 184 -8.30 10.00 13.02
CA ILE A 184 -7.67 9.03 12.09
C ILE A 184 -7.35 7.70 12.78
N ASN A 185 -7.13 7.71 14.09
CA ASN A 185 -7.18 6.49 14.88
C ASN A 185 -8.64 6.00 14.92
N PRO A 186 -8.92 4.71 14.65
CA PRO A 186 -10.25 4.19 14.92
C PRO A 186 -10.57 4.46 16.39
N LYS A 187 -11.65 5.20 16.65
CA LYS A 187 -12.14 5.38 18.01
C LYS A 187 -12.69 4.03 18.45
N GLU A 188 -11.91 3.32 19.25
CA GLU A 188 -12.32 2.02 19.76
C GLU A 188 -13.37 2.23 20.85
N LEU A 189 -14.45 1.45 20.76
CA LEU A 189 -15.53 1.42 21.73
C LEU A 189 -15.59 0.04 22.38
N GLN A 190 -15.96 0.02 23.66
CA GLN A 190 -16.26 -1.18 24.43
C GLN A 190 -17.62 -1.04 25.09
N LEU A 191 -18.20 -2.16 25.54
CA LEU A 191 -19.40 -2.13 26.36
C LEU A 191 -19.10 -1.52 27.73
N LYS A 192 -20.01 -0.68 28.22
CA LYS A 192 -19.96 -0.21 29.61
C LYS A 192 -20.12 -1.40 30.56
N GLU A 193 -19.48 -1.33 31.73
CA GLU A 193 -19.54 -2.41 32.73
C GLU A 193 -20.97 -2.81 33.14
N GLU A 194 -21.92 -1.86 33.06
CA GLU A 194 -23.35 -2.09 33.35
C GLU A 194 -24.03 -3.06 32.36
N TYR A 195 -23.47 -3.25 31.16
CA TYR A 195 -24.04 -4.05 30.08
C TYR A 195 -23.20 -5.30 29.81
N ASN A 196 -22.91 -6.07 30.87
CA ASN A 196 -22.11 -7.28 30.79
C ASN A 196 -22.76 -8.46 30.02
N GLU A 197 -24.05 -8.35 29.71
CA GLU A 197 -24.84 -9.34 28.98
C GLU A 197 -24.61 -9.31 27.45
N GLY A 198 -23.93 -8.28 26.94
CA GLY A 198 -23.66 -8.11 25.50
C GLY A 198 -24.44 -6.97 24.85
N GLY A 199 -24.05 -6.62 23.63
CA GLY A 199 -24.60 -5.50 22.87
C GLY A 199 -24.98 -5.89 21.44
N ASN A 200 -26.17 -5.46 21.00
CA ASN A 200 -26.63 -5.74 19.64
C ASN A 200 -26.17 -4.66 18.65
N ILE A 201 -25.53 -5.08 17.55
CA ILE A 201 -25.21 -4.25 16.39
C ILE A 201 -26.28 -4.49 15.32
N ARG A 202 -26.91 -3.41 14.85
CA ARG A 202 -28.09 -3.45 13.96
C ARG A 202 -27.80 -2.88 12.58
N ALA A 203 -28.52 -3.35 11.57
CA ALA A 203 -28.38 -2.87 10.19
C ALA A 203 -28.77 -1.39 10.01
N THR A 204 -29.68 -0.90 10.84
CA THR A 204 -30.22 0.47 10.79
C THR A 204 -30.20 1.08 12.20
N PRO A 205 -30.07 2.41 12.34
CA PRO A 205 -30.05 3.11 13.61
C PRO A 205 -31.45 3.18 14.24
N SER A 206 -31.97 2.04 14.66
CA SER A 206 -33.30 1.90 15.26
C SER A 206 -33.39 0.61 16.06
N LEU A 207 -34.14 0.63 17.16
CA LEU A 207 -34.46 -0.57 17.95
C LEU A 207 -35.17 -1.66 17.13
N ASN A 208 -35.85 -1.28 16.04
CA ASN A 208 -36.53 -2.21 15.14
C ASN A 208 -35.62 -2.72 14.02
N GLY A 209 -34.38 -2.23 13.93
CA GLY A 209 -33.41 -2.67 12.93
C GLY A 209 -33.00 -4.12 13.13
N LYS A 210 -32.79 -4.86 12.04
CA LYS A 210 -32.32 -6.25 12.10
C LYS A 210 -30.94 -6.31 12.77
N VAL A 211 -30.75 -7.22 13.73
CA VAL A 211 -29.44 -7.49 14.35
C VAL A 211 -28.55 -8.16 13.31
N VAL A 212 -27.36 -7.59 13.08
CA VAL A 212 -26.36 -8.08 12.11
C VAL A 212 -25.13 -8.66 12.78
N ALA A 213 -24.84 -8.24 14.01
CA ALA A 213 -23.78 -8.77 14.84
C ALA A 213 -24.09 -8.50 16.33
N GLU A 214 -23.31 -9.12 17.20
CA GLU A 214 -23.34 -8.93 18.65
C GLU A 214 -21.92 -8.67 19.14
N ILE A 215 -21.76 -7.84 20.16
CA ILE A 215 -20.51 -7.57 20.85
C ILE A 215 -20.59 -8.14 22.27
N ASN A 216 -19.55 -8.85 22.70
CA ASN A 216 -19.44 -9.38 24.05
C ASN A 216 -18.58 -8.49 24.95
N THR A 217 -18.69 -8.69 26.26
CA THR A 217 -17.84 -8.02 27.25
C THR A 217 -16.36 -8.28 26.99
N GLY A 218 -15.56 -7.22 26.92
CA GLY A 218 -14.13 -7.28 26.65
C GLY A 218 -13.74 -7.28 25.16
N GLU A 219 -14.72 -7.32 24.25
CA GLU A 219 -14.48 -7.11 22.81
C GLU A 219 -14.44 -5.60 22.50
N THR A 220 -13.59 -5.23 21.54
CA THR A 220 -13.49 -3.86 21.01
C THR A 220 -14.12 -3.78 19.62
N ILE A 221 -14.78 -2.66 19.35
CA ILE A 221 -15.34 -2.34 18.03
C ILE A 221 -14.84 -0.97 17.58
N THR A 222 -14.70 -0.80 16.27
CA THR A 222 -14.21 0.45 15.68
C THR A 222 -15.39 1.36 15.35
N TYR A 223 -15.39 2.59 15.86
CA TYR A 223 -16.35 3.61 15.46
C TYR A 223 -15.94 4.29 14.15
N LEU A 224 -16.91 4.46 13.24
CA LEU A 224 -16.72 4.93 11.87
C LEU A 224 -17.06 6.42 11.67
N ASP A 225 -17.14 7.22 12.75
CA ASP A 225 -17.44 8.66 12.72
C ASP A 225 -18.78 9.03 12.03
N GLU A 226 -19.76 8.13 12.07
CA GLU A 226 -21.14 8.39 11.63
C GLU A 226 -22.12 8.17 12.79
N GLU A 227 -23.03 9.12 12.99
CA GLU A 227 -24.07 9.08 14.01
C GLU A 227 -25.45 9.33 13.41
N ALA A 228 -26.47 8.71 13.99
CA ALA A 228 -27.86 8.94 13.62
C ALA A 228 -28.73 8.92 14.88
N THR A 229 -29.64 9.88 15.00
CA THR A 229 -30.62 9.90 16.09
C THR A 229 -31.94 9.36 15.58
N ASP A 230 -32.53 8.39 16.28
CA ASP A 230 -33.84 7.87 15.94
C ASP A 230 -34.99 8.76 16.45
N ASP A 231 -36.22 8.45 16.02
CA ASP A 231 -37.44 9.18 16.44
C ASP A 231 -37.68 9.15 17.96
N LYS A 232 -36.98 8.29 18.69
CA LYS A 232 -37.06 8.14 20.15
C LYS A 232 -35.94 8.89 20.88
N GLY A 233 -35.10 9.63 20.15
CA GLY A 233 -33.99 10.40 20.72
C GLY A 233 -32.80 9.53 21.18
N ILE A 234 -32.65 8.33 20.61
CA ILE A 234 -31.47 7.48 20.86
C ILE A 234 -30.44 7.80 19.79
N THR A 235 -29.23 8.18 20.21
CA THR A 235 -28.07 8.30 19.32
C THR A 235 -27.50 6.92 19.03
N TRP A 236 -27.32 6.64 17.74
CA TRP A 236 -26.72 5.43 17.22
C TRP A 236 -25.38 5.76 16.60
N LEU A 237 -24.37 4.96 16.91
CA LEU A 237 -23.01 5.07 16.40
C LEU A 237 -22.78 3.98 15.35
N LYS A 238 -22.25 4.35 14.19
CA LYS A 238 -21.87 3.39 13.17
C LYS A 238 -20.52 2.77 13.50
N VAL A 239 -20.46 1.45 13.46
CA VAL A 239 -19.32 0.68 13.94
C VAL A 239 -18.95 -0.47 13.00
N GLU A 240 -17.72 -0.94 13.11
CA GLU A 240 -17.18 -2.11 12.44
C GLU A 240 -16.59 -3.08 13.48
N THR A 241 -17.00 -4.35 13.41
CA THR A 241 -16.43 -5.42 14.25
C THR A 241 -15.06 -5.86 13.75
N GLU A 242 -14.28 -6.57 14.57
CA GLU A 242 -12.99 -7.16 14.14
C GLU A 242 -13.15 -8.09 12.92
N SER A 243 -14.31 -8.76 12.80
CA SER A 243 -14.67 -9.60 11.66
C SER A 243 -15.03 -8.82 10.38
N GLY A 244 -15.04 -7.48 10.43
CA GLY A 244 -15.38 -6.60 9.30
C GLY A 244 -16.88 -6.41 9.06
N THR A 245 -17.73 -6.77 10.03
CA THR A 245 -19.18 -6.54 9.91
C THR A 245 -19.51 -5.13 10.35
N GLN A 246 -20.18 -4.37 9.48
CA GLN A 246 -20.59 -3.00 9.76
C GLN A 246 -22.05 -2.92 10.20
N GLY A 247 -22.34 -2.04 11.15
CA GLY A 247 -23.70 -1.75 11.60
C GLY A 247 -23.78 -0.59 12.59
N TRP A 248 -24.87 -0.53 13.33
CA TRP A 248 -25.22 0.54 14.25
C TRP A 248 -25.38 0.01 15.66
N ILE A 249 -24.73 0.64 16.62
CA ILE A 249 -24.87 0.34 18.05
C ILE A 249 -25.38 1.57 18.78
N SER A 250 -26.13 1.38 19.87
CA SER A 250 -26.63 2.49 20.69
C SER A 250 -25.49 3.12 21.48
N GLU A 251 -25.34 4.44 21.44
CA GLU A 251 -24.35 5.18 22.25
C GLU A 251 -24.50 4.88 23.76
N ARG A 252 -25.72 4.56 24.20
CA ARG A 252 -26.01 4.36 25.63
C ARG A 252 -25.26 3.18 26.25
N ILE A 253 -24.94 2.16 25.46
CA ILE A 253 -24.37 0.90 25.94
C ILE A 253 -22.85 0.80 25.75
N VAL A 254 -22.24 1.76 25.05
CA VAL A 254 -20.81 1.76 24.74
C VAL A 254 -20.10 2.96 25.34
N GLU A 255 -18.81 2.81 25.60
CA GLU A 255 -17.90 3.87 26.01
C GLU A 255 -16.57 3.79 25.25
N LYS A 256 -15.83 4.90 25.22
CA LYS A 256 -14.53 4.99 24.55
C LYS A 256 -13.47 4.30 25.40
N THR A 257 -12.59 3.54 24.75
CA THR A 257 -11.38 2.97 25.38
C THR A 257 -10.30 4.03 25.59
#